data_AF-A0A2A6BVP7-F1
#
_entry.id   AF-A0A2A6BVP7-F1
#
_cell.length_a   1.000
_cell.length_b   1.000
_cell.length_c   1.000
_cell.angle_alpha   90.00
_cell.angle_beta   90.00
_cell.angle_gamma   90.00
#
_symmetry.space_group_name_H-M   'P 1'
#
loop_
_entity.id
_entity.type
_entity.pdbx_description
1 polymer ?
#
loop_
_entity_poly.entity_id
_entity_poly.type
_entity_poly.pdbx_seq_one_letter_code
_entity_poly.pdbx_strand_id
1 'polypeptide(L)'
;MRHFLLLSLAISTLAVFAAAGKKLEDLSPAAREFLKKRENFMASLAAELQQLLNRYPAGKEYAEYIKQVEAVNDKNKSLPIRSRLPPPRRPESTIEVDRAYRKLGGEQKTKIDNFNGSNPTAFNELFDNGFIQK
;
A
#
# COMPACT_ATOMS: atom_id res chain seq x y z
N MET A 1 -3.70 1.05 11.05
CA MET A 1 -2.64 0.52 10.17
C MET A 1 -3.22 -0.08 8.88
N ARG A 2 -3.91 0.72 8.04
CA ARG A 2 -4.59 0.17 6.83
C ARG A 2 -4.54 1.06 5.58
N HIS A 3 -3.92 2.25 5.63
CA HIS A 3 -4.00 3.22 4.50
C HIS A 3 -2.65 3.47 3.80
N PHE A 4 -1.57 2.92 4.36
CA PHE A 4 -0.23 2.93 3.75
C PHE A 4 -0.04 1.88 2.65
N LEU A 5 -0.93 0.90 2.54
CA LEU A 5 -0.69 -0.32 1.76
C LEU A 5 -0.85 -0.15 0.24
N LEU A 6 -1.16 1.05 -0.26
CA LEU A 6 -1.49 1.22 -1.68
C LEU A 6 -0.58 2.23 -2.39
N LEU A 7 -0.13 3.30 -1.71
CA LEU A 7 0.87 4.21 -2.29
C LEU A 7 2.32 3.80 -1.95
N SER A 8 2.60 3.24 -0.77
CA SER A 8 3.96 2.76 -0.46
C SER A 8 4.25 1.37 -1.03
N LEU A 9 3.22 0.63 -1.46
CA LEU A 9 3.39 -0.75 -1.93
C LEU A 9 3.94 -0.82 -3.36
N ALA A 10 3.71 0.21 -4.19
CA ALA A 10 4.33 0.33 -5.51
C ALA A 10 5.84 0.62 -5.44
N ILE A 11 6.32 1.25 -4.36
CA ILE A 11 7.75 1.53 -4.15
C ILE A 11 8.44 0.34 -3.44
N SER A 12 7.68 -0.50 -2.74
CA SER A 12 8.23 -1.59 -1.94
C SER A 12 8.74 -2.80 -2.74
N THR A 13 8.22 -3.12 -3.93
CA THR A 13 8.74 -4.28 -4.69
C THR A 13 10.17 -4.06 -5.16
N LEU A 14 10.48 -2.85 -5.65
CA LEU A 14 11.82 -2.45 -6.06
C LEU A 14 12.78 -2.27 -4.89
N ALA A 15 12.33 -1.71 -3.77
CA ALA A 15 13.15 -1.60 -2.56
C ALA A 15 13.43 -2.98 -1.92
N VAL A 16 12.51 -3.94 -2.05
CA VAL A 16 12.71 -5.33 -1.61
C VAL A 16 13.72 -6.08 -2.50
N PHE A 17 13.78 -5.82 -3.81
CA PHE A 17 14.85 -6.36 -4.67
C PHE A 17 16.25 -5.97 -4.17
N ALA A 18 16.42 -4.72 -3.72
CA ALA A 18 17.69 -4.23 -3.18
C ALA A 18 17.99 -4.76 -1.77
N ALA A 19 16.96 -4.98 -0.94
CA ALA A 19 17.13 -5.41 0.45
C ALA A 19 17.23 -6.94 0.65
N ALA A 20 16.65 -7.74 -0.24
CA ALA A 20 16.59 -9.20 -0.09
C ALA A 20 17.86 -9.94 -0.57
N GLY A 21 18.73 -9.29 -1.36
CA GLY A 21 19.97 -9.90 -1.88
C GLY A 21 19.76 -11.14 -2.77
N LYS A 22 18.52 -11.48 -3.12
CA LYS A 22 18.15 -12.64 -3.94
C LYS A 22 18.05 -12.26 -5.41
N LYS A 23 18.58 -13.12 -6.29
CA LYS A 23 18.53 -12.89 -7.74
C LYS A 23 17.16 -13.27 -8.27
N LEU A 24 16.60 -12.43 -9.13
CA LEU A 24 15.34 -12.69 -9.84
C LEU A 24 15.41 -14.00 -10.66
N GLU A 25 16.61 -14.41 -11.04
CA GLU A 25 16.92 -15.60 -11.83
C GLU A 25 16.63 -16.92 -11.08
N ASP A 26 16.63 -16.90 -9.75
CA ASP A 26 16.38 -18.07 -8.90
C ASP A 26 14.88 -18.41 -8.80
N LEU A 27 14.01 -17.53 -9.30
CA LEU A 27 12.56 -17.71 -9.29
C LEU A 27 12.07 -18.52 -10.50
N SER A 28 11.03 -19.33 -10.26
CA SER A 28 10.31 -20.00 -11.33
C SER A 28 9.82 -18.99 -12.39
N PRO A 29 9.70 -19.38 -13.67
CA PRO A 29 9.13 -18.51 -14.71
C PRO A 29 7.74 -17.98 -14.32
N ALA A 30 6.93 -18.81 -13.65
CA ALA A 30 5.61 -18.45 -13.16
C ALA A 30 5.66 -17.36 -12.08
N ALA A 31 6.60 -17.43 -11.14
CA ALA A 31 6.79 -16.41 -10.10
C ALA A 31 7.25 -15.06 -10.68
N ARG A 32 8.15 -15.09 -11.68
CA ARG A 32 8.58 -13.88 -12.40
C ARG A 32 7.44 -13.20 -13.16
N GLU A 33 6.66 -14.00 -13.89
CA GLU A 33 5.50 -13.48 -14.61
C GLU A 33 4.44 -12.93 -13.64
N PHE A 34 4.24 -13.60 -12.51
CA PHE A 34 3.34 -13.14 -11.45
C PHE A 34 3.78 -11.81 -10.85
N LEU A 35 5.08 -11.62 -10.57
CA LEU A 35 5.62 -10.33 -10.11
C LEU A 35 5.32 -9.20 -11.09
N LYS A 36 5.57 -9.41 -12.39
CA LYS A 36 5.29 -8.41 -13.42
C LYS A 36 3.80 -8.05 -13.48
N LYS A 37 2.91 -9.05 -13.40
CA LYS A 37 1.46 -8.82 -13.33
C LYS A 37 1.06 -8.06 -12.08
N ARG A 38 1.68 -8.39 -10.94
CA ARG A 38 1.44 -7.73 -9.66
C ARG A 38 1.85 -6.26 -9.69
N GLU A 39 2.99 -5.92 -10.26
CA GLU A 39 3.44 -4.53 -10.39
C GLU A 39 2.46 -3.69 -11.20
N ASN A 40 2.04 -4.19 -12.37
CA ASN A 40 1.04 -3.51 -13.21
C ASN A 40 -0.31 -3.35 -12.47
N PHE A 41 -0.73 -4.39 -11.76
CA PHE A 41 -1.95 -4.37 -10.95
C PHE A 41 -1.87 -3.35 -9.81
N MET A 42 -0.75 -3.29 -9.08
CA MET A 42 -0.57 -2.30 -8.02
C MET A 42 -0.52 -0.86 -8.57
N ALA A 43 0.10 -0.66 -9.73
CA ALA A 43 0.12 0.63 -10.40
C ALA A 43 -1.30 1.11 -10.80
N SER A 44 -2.16 0.20 -11.29
CA SER A 44 -3.54 0.56 -11.64
C SER A 44 -4.37 0.91 -10.40
N LEU A 45 -4.21 0.17 -9.29
CA LEU A 45 -4.87 0.49 -8.03
C LEU A 45 -4.44 1.86 -7.47
N ALA A 46 -3.15 2.19 -7.56
CA ALA A 46 -2.64 3.49 -7.15
C ALA A 46 -3.21 4.63 -8.02
N ALA A 47 -3.34 4.41 -9.33
CA ALA A 47 -3.96 5.37 -10.23
C ALA A 47 -5.44 5.62 -9.89
N GLU A 48 -6.21 4.58 -9.56
CA GLU A 48 -7.61 4.73 -9.11
C GLU A 48 -7.73 5.63 -7.87
N LEU A 49 -6.85 5.45 -6.88
CA LEU A 49 -6.82 6.28 -5.66
C LEU A 49 -6.43 7.73 -5.96
N GLN A 50 -5.45 7.94 -6.84
CA GLN A 50 -5.01 9.28 -7.21
C GLN A 50 -6.11 10.03 -7.99
N GLN A 51 -6.83 9.35 -8.87
CA GLN A 51 -7.99 9.92 -9.57
C GLN A 51 -9.09 10.33 -8.58
N LEU A 52 -9.33 9.52 -7.54
CA LEU A 52 -10.27 9.88 -6.48
C LEU A 52 -9.84 11.17 -5.79
N LEU A 53 -8.57 11.31 -5.38
CA LEU A 53 -8.09 12.54 -4.76
C LEU A 53 -8.23 13.75 -5.68
N ASN A 54 -7.97 13.60 -6.98
CA ASN A 54 -8.09 14.69 -7.94
C ASN A 54 -9.55 15.10 -8.21
N ARG A 55 -10.52 14.19 -7.99
CA ARG A 55 -11.95 14.45 -8.20
C ARG A 55 -12.56 15.34 -7.10
N TYR A 56 -12.02 15.29 -5.89
CA TYR A 56 -12.53 16.07 -4.78
C TYR A 56 -11.77 17.40 -4.63
N PRO A 57 -12.46 18.54 -4.44
CA PRO A 57 -11.81 19.83 -4.20
C PRO A 57 -10.86 19.81 -2.99
N ALA A 58 -11.24 19.10 -1.92
CA ALA A 58 -10.44 18.94 -0.70
C ALA A 58 -9.43 17.78 -0.77
N GLY A 59 -9.22 17.17 -1.95
CA GLY A 59 -8.35 15.99 -2.09
C GLY A 59 -6.88 16.27 -1.79
N LYS A 60 -6.38 17.47 -2.11
CA LYS A 60 -5.01 17.89 -1.78
C LYS A 60 -4.81 18.00 -0.26
N GLU A 61 -5.74 18.67 0.42
CA GLU A 61 -5.73 18.81 1.88
C GLU A 61 -5.84 17.44 2.57
N TYR A 62 -6.68 16.55 2.04
CA TYR A 62 -6.80 15.19 2.56
C TYR A 62 -5.49 14.39 2.38
N ALA A 63 -4.81 14.54 1.24
CA ALA A 63 -3.51 13.90 1.01
C ALA A 63 -2.43 14.41 1.97
N GLU A 64 -2.42 15.70 2.28
CA GLU A 64 -1.53 16.29 3.29
C GLU A 64 -1.86 15.80 4.69
N TYR A 65 -3.14 15.74 5.06
CA TYR A 65 -3.59 15.18 6.32
C TYR A 65 -3.10 13.73 6.50
N ILE A 66 -3.21 12.90 5.45
CA ILE A 66 -2.67 11.53 5.48
C ILE A 66 -1.17 11.56 5.79
N LYS A 67 -0.36 12.33 5.06
CA LYS A 67 1.09 12.42 5.29
C LYS A 67 1.45 12.82 6.73
N GLN A 68 0.66 13.70 7.36
CA GLN A 68 0.86 14.09 8.75
C GLN A 68 0.54 12.94 9.72
N VAL A 69 -0.56 12.21 9.51
CA VAL A 69 -0.91 11.01 10.29
C VAL A 69 0.20 9.97 10.20
N GLU A 70 0.77 9.79 9.01
CA GLU A 70 1.86 8.87 8.74
C GLU A 70 3.13 9.23 9.50
N ALA A 71 3.57 10.49 9.41
CA ALA A 71 4.74 10.98 10.14
C ALA A 71 4.58 10.78 11.66
N VAL A 72 3.38 10.96 12.20
CA VAL A 72 3.07 10.70 13.61
C VAL A 72 3.14 9.20 13.92
N ASN A 73 2.57 8.36 13.07
CA ASN A 73 2.63 6.91 13.25
C ASN A 73 4.07 6.38 13.21
N ASP A 74 4.90 6.88 12.30
CA ASP A 74 6.30 6.47 12.19
C ASP A 74 7.10 6.87 13.43
N LYS A 75 6.91 8.09 13.93
CA LYS A 75 7.46 8.49 15.24
C LYS A 75 6.96 7.57 16.36
N ASN A 76 5.69 7.19 16.33
CA ASN A 76 5.09 6.34 17.36
C ASN A 76 5.55 4.87 17.32
N LYS A 77 6.15 4.37 16.23
CA LYS A 77 6.65 2.99 16.12
C LYS A 77 7.77 2.70 17.14
N SER A 78 8.63 3.68 17.40
CA SER A 78 9.76 3.55 18.33
C SER A 78 9.44 4.04 19.75
N LEU A 79 8.26 4.64 19.97
CA LEU A 79 7.89 5.23 21.26
C LEU A 79 7.07 4.26 22.13
N PRO A 80 7.31 4.24 23.45
CA PRO A 80 6.44 3.54 24.40
C PRO A 80 5.04 4.16 24.41
N ILE A 81 4.01 3.35 24.69
CA ILE A 81 2.59 3.70 24.50
C ILE A 81 2.23 5.04 25.18
N ARG A 82 2.74 5.30 26.39
CA ARG A 82 2.45 6.51 27.18
C ARG A 82 3.05 7.78 26.59
N SER A 83 4.05 7.66 25.71
CA SER A 83 4.76 8.77 25.08
C SER A 83 4.36 8.98 23.62
N ARG A 84 3.37 8.23 23.14
CA ARG A 84 2.91 8.34 21.75
C ARG A 84 2.23 9.68 21.52
N LEU A 85 2.60 10.31 20.42
CA LEU A 85 1.97 11.54 19.96
C LEU A 85 0.52 11.23 19.53
N PRO A 86 -0.44 12.11 19.85
CA PRO A 86 -1.79 11.99 19.35
C PRO A 86 -1.81 12.16 17.82
N PRO A 87 -2.76 11.55 17.11
CA PRO A 87 -2.91 11.77 15.68
C PRO A 87 -3.29 13.24 15.40
N PRO A 88 -2.88 13.80 14.25
CA PRO A 88 -3.28 15.14 13.86
C PRO A 88 -4.80 15.25 13.69
N ARG A 89 -5.34 16.44 13.90
CA ARG A 89 -6.78 16.70 13.74
C ARG A 89 -7.16 16.62 12.27
N ARG A 90 -8.26 15.93 11.99
CA ARG A 90 -8.83 15.84 10.65
C ARG A 90 -9.48 17.17 10.26
N PRO A 91 -9.20 17.72 9.06
CA PRO A 91 -9.93 18.86 8.53
C PRO A 91 -11.37 18.48 8.14
N GLU A 92 -12.35 19.31 8.49
CA GLU A 92 -13.77 19.04 8.27
C GLU A 92 -14.14 18.96 6.78
N SER A 93 -13.48 19.79 5.95
CA SER A 93 -13.56 19.79 4.49
C SER A 93 -13.24 18.43 3.84
N THR A 94 -12.54 17.54 4.54
CA THR A 94 -12.04 16.27 4.00
C THR A 94 -12.91 15.06 4.33
N ILE A 95 -14.01 15.23 5.08
CA ILE A 95 -14.86 14.12 5.57
C ILE A 95 -15.39 13.24 4.42
N GLU A 96 -15.87 13.87 3.35
CA GLU A 96 -16.40 13.14 2.19
C GLU A 96 -15.32 12.37 1.44
N VAL A 97 -14.13 13.00 1.30
CA VAL A 97 -12.97 12.38 0.66
C VAL A 97 -12.52 11.16 1.46
N ASP A 98 -12.43 11.26 2.79
CA ASP A 98 -12.09 10.13 3.67
C ASP A 98 -13.07 8.98 3.53
N ARG A 99 -14.38 9.26 3.50
CA ARG A 99 -15.41 8.23 3.34
C ARG A 99 -15.25 7.49 2.01
N ALA A 100 -15.10 8.23 0.92
CA ALA A 100 -14.90 7.66 -0.41
C ALA A 100 -13.59 6.86 -0.48
N TYR A 101 -12.52 7.40 0.08
CA TYR A 101 -11.20 6.77 0.11
C TYR A 101 -11.21 5.46 0.90
N ARG A 102 -11.88 5.42 2.07
CA ARG A 102 -12.03 4.19 2.87
C ARG A 102 -12.84 3.12 2.16
N LYS A 103 -13.93 3.52 1.48
CA LYS A 103 -14.75 2.58 0.71
C LYS A 103 -13.93 1.93 -0.40
N LEU A 104 -13.24 2.76 -1.20
CA LEU A 104 -12.38 2.27 -2.27
C LEU A 104 -11.23 1.41 -1.73
N GLY A 105 -10.59 1.81 -0.63
CA GLY A 105 -9.54 0.99 0.01
C GLY A 105 -10.05 -0.38 0.48
N GLY A 106 -11.30 -0.48 0.91
CA GLY A 106 -11.95 -1.77 1.21
C GLY A 106 -12.14 -2.63 -0.03
N GLU A 107 -12.63 -2.06 -1.13
CA GLU A 107 -12.79 -2.75 -2.42
C GLU A 107 -11.44 -3.21 -2.99
N GLN A 108 -10.42 -2.35 -2.92
CA GLN A 108 -9.07 -2.67 -3.39
C GLN A 108 -8.42 -3.80 -2.57
N LYS A 109 -8.68 -3.86 -1.25
CA LYS A 109 -8.24 -4.99 -0.43
C LYS A 109 -8.79 -6.31 -0.97
N THR A 110 -10.09 -6.37 -1.28
CA THR A 110 -10.70 -7.56 -1.88
C THR A 110 -10.08 -7.90 -3.23
N LYS A 111 -9.82 -6.90 -4.09
CA LYS A 111 -9.14 -7.12 -5.38
C LYS A 111 -7.73 -7.71 -5.18
N ILE A 112 -6.96 -7.22 -4.21
CA ILE A 112 -5.62 -7.72 -3.87
C ILE A 112 -5.68 -9.17 -3.35
N ASP A 113 -6.59 -9.44 -2.40
CA ASP A 113 -6.77 -10.77 -1.83
C ASP A 113 -7.12 -11.79 -2.94
N ASN A 114 -7.99 -11.42 -3.89
CA ASN A 114 -8.32 -12.23 -5.05
C ASN A 114 -7.15 -12.41 -6.03
N PHE A 115 -6.38 -11.35 -6.32
CA PHE A 115 -5.21 -11.43 -7.19
C PHE A 115 -4.16 -12.39 -6.62
N ASN A 116 -3.87 -12.27 -5.32
CA ASN A 116 -2.92 -13.15 -4.63
C ASN A 116 -3.38 -14.61 -4.63
N GLY A 117 -4.69 -14.87 -4.57
CA GLY A 117 -5.28 -16.21 -4.65
C GLY A 117 -5.32 -16.81 -6.07
N SER A 118 -5.10 -16.03 -7.12
CA SER A 118 -5.23 -16.49 -8.52
C SER A 118 -4.13 -17.47 -8.97
N ASN A 119 -2.95 -17.43 -8.33
CA ASN A 119 -1.86 -18.38 -8.54
C ASN A 119 -1.11 -18.60 -7.22
N PRO A 120 -1.64 -19.46 -6.33
CA PRO A 120 -1.14 -19.60 -4.96
C PRO A 120 0.28 -20.14 -4.91
N THR A 121 0.67 -21.02 -5.85
CA THR A 121 2.04 -21.57 -5.91
C THR A 121 3.07 -20.48 -6.19
N ALA A 122 2.84 -19.67 -7.23
CA ALA A 122 3.72 -18.56 -7.56
C ALA A 122 3.74 -17.48 -6.45
N PHE A 123 2.59 -17.19 -5.85
CA PHE A 123 2.49 -16.26 -4.73
C PHE A 123 3.28 -16.75 -3.50
N ASN A 124 3.09 -18.01 -3.10
CA ASN A 124 3.80 -18.60 -1.95
C ASN A 124 5.31 -18.62 -2.19
N GLU A 125 5.76 -19.00 -3.39
CA GLU A 125 7.19 -18.98 -3.73
C GLU A 125 7.79 -17.58 -3.57
N LEU A 126 7.08 -16.54 -4.01
CA LEU A 126 7.50 -15.14 -3.84
C LEU A 126 7.48 -14.71 -2.37
N PHE A 127 6.50 -15.17 -1.60
CA PHE A 127 6.37 -14.86 -0.18
C PHE A 127 7.50 -15.49 0.64
N ASP A 128 7.73 -16.79 0.45
CA ASP A 128 8.79 -17.56 1.13
C ASP A 128 10.17 -17.03 0.74
N ASN A 129 10.31 -16.54 -0.49
CA ASN A 129 11.53 -15.91 -0.91
C ASN A 129 11.70 -14.46 -0.45
N GLY A 130 10.68 -13.85 0.18
CA GLY A 130 10.74 -12.50 0.72
C GLY A 130 10.56 -11.38 -0.33
N PHE A 131 10.15 -11.72 -1.56
CA PHE A 131 9.85 -10.73 -2.62
C PHE A 131 8.54 -9.98 -2.38
N ILE A 132 7.66 -10.54 -1.56
CA ILE A 132 6.40 -9.92 -1.14
C ILE A 132 6.23 -10.05 0.37
N GLN A 133 5.85 -8.96 1.03
CA GLN A 133 5.56 -8.93 2.46
C GLN A 133 4.04 -9.06 2.72
N LYS A 134 3.69 -9.66 3.86
CA LYS A 134 2.32 -9.86 4.34
C LYS A 134 1.67 -8.56 4.82
#